data_AF-A0A0U1CZ37-F1
#
_entry.id   AF-A0A0U1CZ37-F1
#
_cell.length_a   1.000
_cell.length_b   1.000
_cell.length_c   1.000
_cell.angle_alpha   90.00
_cell.angle_beta   90.00
_cell.angle_gamma   90.00
#
_symmetry.space_group_name_H-M   'P 1'
#
loop_
_entity.id
_entity.type
_entity.pdbx_description
1 polymer ?
#
loop_
_entity_poly.entity_id
_entity_poly.type
_entity_poly.pdbx_seq_one_letter_code
_entity_poly.pdbx_strand_id
1 'polypeptide(L)'
;MVPSALPETFTGIRLAVGMAYSSVVAAELFNGIPGIGGLVKDASNYNNTPVVLVGIFAIGISGLVIDGALRAVERRAVPWRGRI
;
A
#
# COMPACT_ATOMS: atom_id res chain seq x y z
N MET A 1 -8.96 -30.28 -2.64
CA MET A 1 -9.00 -29.15 -1.68
C MET A 1 -7.96 -28.06 -1.97
N VAL A 2 -6.83 -28.39 -2.62
CA VAL A 2 -5.74 -27.46 -3.00
C VAL A 2 -6.11 -26.30 -3.96
N PRO A 3 -7.07 -26.38 -4.91
CA PRO A 3 -7.30 -25.27 -5.85
C PRO A 3 -8.08 -24.08 -5.26
N SER A 4 -8.93 -24.32 -4.25
CA SER A 4 -9.93 -23.35 -3.80
C SER A 4 -9.45 -22.45 -2.65
N ALA A 5 -8.40 -22.84 -1.92
CA ALA A 5 -7.86 -22.08 -0.78
C ALA A 5 -6.78 -21.06 -1.19
N LEU A 6 -6.17 -21.22 -2.37
CA LEU A 6 -5.16 -20.29 -2.89
C LEU A 6 -5.72 -18.87 -3.11
N PRO A 7 -6.91 -18.66 -3.73
CA PRO A 7 -7.52 -17.33 -3.87
C PRO A 7 -7.85 -16.65 -2.53
N GLU A 8 -8.26 -17.45 -1.55
CA GLU A 8 -8.60 -16.98 -0.21
C GLU A 8 -7.33 -16.51 0.54
N THR A 9 -6.24 -17.27 0.43
CA THR A 9 -4.93 -16.91 0.98
C THR A 9 -4.41 -15.60 0.37
N PHE A 10 -4.53 -15.42 -0.95
CA PHE A 10 -4.14 -14.15 -1.61
C PHE A 10 -4.99 -12.96 -1.16
N THR A 11 -6.28 -13.19 -0.87
CA THR A 11 -7.15 -12.16 -0.30
C THR A 11 -6.70 -11.77 1.10
N GLY A 12 -6.32 -12.75 1.93
CA GLY A 12 -5.70 -12.50 3.23
C GLY A 12 -4.38 -11.71 3.13
N ILE A 13 -3.50 -12.07 2.19
CA ILE A 13 -2.24 -11.35 1.96
C ILE A 13 -2.51 -9.90 1.56
N ARG A 14 -3.47 -9.64 0.66
CA ARG A 14 -3.85 -8.28 0.26
C ARG A 14 -4.34 -7.43 1.42
N LEU A 15 -5.19 -8.00 2.27
CA LEU A 15 -5.66 -7.31 3.46
C LEU A 15 -4.49 -6.99 4.42
N ALA A 16 -3.63 -7.97 4.68
CA ALA A 16 -2.47 -7.81 5.55
C ALA A 16 -1.50 -6.74 5.02
N VAL A 17 -1.24 -6.72 3.71
CA VAL A 17 -0.38 -5.72 3.06
C VAL A 17 -0.99 -4.32 3.15
N GLY A 18 -2.31 -4.18 2.94
CA GLY A 18 -2.98 -2.88 3.11
C GLY A 18 -2.92 -2.35 4.55
N MET A 19 -3.09 -3.24 5.54
CA MET A 19 -2.93 -2.89 6.95
C MET A 19 -1.49 -2.53 7.30
N ALA A 20 -0.52 -3.31 6.83
CA ALA A 20 0.90 -3.04 7.05
C ALA A 20 1.32 -1.70 6.45
N TYR A 21 0.88 -1.41 5.21
CA TYR A 21 1.16 -0.13 4.56
C TYR A 21 0.58 1.05 5.34
N SER A 22 -0.69 0.97 5.77
CA SER A 22 -1.32 2.01 6.57
C SER A 22 -0.59 2.24 7.90
N SER A 23 -0.12 1.15 8.54
CA SER A 23 0.67 1.23 9.76
C SER A 23 2.04 1.87 9.55
N VAL A 24 2.70 1.60 8.42
CA VAL A 24 3.99 2.23 8.07
C VAL A 24 3.81 3.73 7.86
N VAL A 25 2.81 4.14 7.08
CA VAL A 25 2.53 5.57 6.85
C VAL A 25 2.21 6.30 8.16
N ALA A 26 1.46 5.68 9.05
CA ALA A 26 1.22 6.22 10.39
C ALA A 26 2.54 6.35 11.18
N ALA A 27 3.40 5.34 11.16
CA ALA A 27 4.70 5.39 11.83
C ALA A 27 5.59 6.52 11.26
N GLU A 28 5.60 6.74 9.95
CA GLU A 28 6.31 7.85 9.31
C GLU A 28 5.80 9.22 9.78
N LEU A 29 4.48 9.39 9.86
CA LEU A 29 3.84 10.63 10.28
C LEU A 29 4.09 10.99 11.76
N PHE A 30 4.15 10.01 12.64
CA PHE A 30 4.24 10.23 14.09
C PHE A 30 5.66 10.17 14.63
N ASN A 31 6.48 9.24 14.13
CA ASN A 31 7.81 8.98 14.68
C ASN A 31 8.92 9.72 13.93
N GLY A 32 8.58 10.58 12.97
CA GLY A 32 9.55 11.38 12.20
C GLY A 32 10.50 10.51 11.37
N ILE A 33 10.06 9.31 11.00
CA ILE A 33 10.88 8.39 10.19
C ILE A 33 10.96 8.98 8.77
N PRO A 34 12.16 9.02 8.16
CA PRO A 34 12.31 9.48 6.78
C PRO A 34 11.43 8.65 5.85
N GLY A 35 10.51 9.33 5.17
CA GLY A 35 9.47 8.70 4.35
C GLY A 35 8.48 9.72 3.80
N ILE A 36 7.51 9.27 2.99
CA ILE A 36 6.51 10.16 2.36
C ILE A 36 5.62 10.78 3.44
N GLY A 37 5.23 10.01 4.46
CA GLY A 37 4.47 10.52 5.61
C GLY A 37 5.25 11.56 6.42
N GLY A 38 6.54 11.34 6.64
CA GLY A 38 7.43 12.29 7.32
C GLY A 38 7.55 13.62 6.57
N LEU A 39 7.69 13.57 5.24
CA LEU A 39 7.72 14.76 4.39
C LEU A 39 6.41 15.57 4.46
N VAL A 40 5.26 14.90 4.51
CA VAL A 40 3.96 15.57 4.70
C VAL A 40 3.88 16.24 6.06
N LYS A 41 4.36 15.56 7.12
CA LYS A 41 4.40 16.09 8.48
C LYS A 41 5.26 17.34 8.56
N ASP A 42 6.44 17.31 7.97
CA ASP A 42 7.36 18.46 7.91
C ASP A 42 6.77 19.59 7.09
N ALA A 43 6.26 19.32 5.89
CA ALA A 43 5.61 20.34 5.06
C ALA A 43 4.44 21.02 5.76
N SER A 44 3.67 20.27 6.55
CA SER A 44 2.59 20.80 7.38
C SER A 44 3.12 21.75 8.45
N ASN A 45 4.22 21.41 9.13
CA ASN A 45 4.86 22.28 10.12
C ASN A 45 5.35 23.61 9.49
N TYR A 46 5.82 23.58 8.25
CA TYR A 46 6.24 24.77 7.50
C TYR A 46 5.11 25.52 6.78
N ASN A 47 3.83 25.17 7.03
CA ASN A 47 2.67 25.73 6.32
C ASN A 47 2.76 25.62 4.78
N ASN A 48 3.50 24.63 4.27
CA ASN A 48 3.66 24.39 2.85
C ASN A 48 2.55 23.46 2.33
N THR A 49 1.34 24.02 2.22
CA THR A 49 0.15 23.30 1.73
C THR A 49 0.34 22.63 0.35
N PRO A 50 1.05 23.25 -0.62
CA PRO A 50 1.35 22.58 -1.90
C PRO A 50 2.08 21.24 -1.72
N VAL A 51 3.10 21.20 -0.86
CA VAL A 51 3.89 19.96 -0.63
C VAL A 51 3.08 18.93 0.16
N VAL A 52 2.25 19.38 1.12
CA VAL A 52 1.31 18.49 1.83
C VAL A 52 0.38 17.77 0.85
N LEU A 53 -0.23 18.51 -0.09
CA LEU A 53 -1.11 17.93 -1.11
C LEU A 53 -0.37 16.92 -1.99
N VAL A 54 0.80 17.27 -2.50
CA VAL A 54 1.62 16.37 -3.31
C VAL A 54 1.99 15.11 -2.53
N GLY A 55 2.31 15.22 -1.24
CA GLY A 55 2.62 14.08 -0.39
C GLY A 55 1.41 13.18 -0.13
N ILE A 56 0.21 13.74 0.07
CA ILE A 56 -1.04 12.94 0.15
C ILE A 56 -1.28 12.18 -1.16
N PHE A 57 -1.09 12.83 -2.31
CA PHE A 57 -1.17 12.16 -3.61
C PHE A 57 -0.12 11.05 -3.73
N ALA A 58 1.12 11.28 -3.29
CA ALA A 58 2.18 10.28 -3.31
C ALA A 58 1.88 9.07 -2.40
N ILE A 59 1.26 9.28 -1.24
CA ILE A 59 0.75 8.18 -0.39
C ILE A 59 -0.33 7.40 -1.15
N GLY A 60 -1.32 8.06 -1.72
CA GLY A 60 -2.36 7.40 -2.50
C GLY A 60 -1.80 6.58 -3.69
N ILE A 61 -0.87 7.16 -4.44
CA ILE A 61 -0.22 6.50 -5.58
C ILE A 61 0.63 5.31 -5.12
N SER A 62 1.42 5.45 -4.06
CA SER A 62 2.25 4.34 -3.56
C SER A 62 1.39 3.17 -3.06
N GLY A 63 0.28 3.44 -2.37
CA GLY A 63 -0.71 2.41 -2.03
C GLY A 63 -1.29 1.71 -3.27
N LEU A 64 -1.62 2.48 -4.32
CA LEU A 64 -2.13 1.95 -5.58
C LEU A 64 -1.10 1.09 -6.33
N VAL A 65 0.18 1.51 -6.30
CA VAL A 65 1.31 0.75 -6.86
C VAL A 65 1.48 -0.57 -6.12
N ILE A 66 1.37 -0.56 -4.78
CA ILE A 66 1.45 -1.77 -3.97
C ILE A 66 0.28 -2.72 -4.30
N ASP A 67 -0.96 -2.23 -4.36
CA ASP A 67 -2.11 -3.06 -4.73
C ASP A 67 -1.97 -3.61 -6.17
N GLY A 68 -1.52 -2.78 -7.10
CA GLY A 68 -1.25 -3.18 -8.49
C GLY A 68 -0.16 -4.25 -8.61
N ALA A 69 0.95 -4.09 -7.88
CA ALA A 69 2.01 -5.08 -7.81
C ALA A 69 1.49 -6.40 -7.22
N LEU A 70 0.67 -6.32 -6.17
CA LEU A 70 0.08 -7.49 -5.54
C LEU A 70 -0.88 -8.24 -6.48
N ARG A 71 -1.68 -7.52 -7.27
CA ARG A 71 -2.53 -8.09 -8.33
C ARG A 71 -1.70 -8.75 -9.43
N ALA A 72 -0.55 -8.16 -9.80
CA ALA A 72 0.35 -8.75 -10.78
C ALA A 72 0.97 -10.06 -10.27
N VAL A 73 1.38 -10.07 -8.99
CA VAL A 73 1.87 -11.29 -8.31
C VAL A 73 0.77 -12.34 -8.21
N GLU A 74 -0.45 -11.97 -7.84
CA GLU A 74 -1.62 -12.86 -7.80
C GLU A 74 -1.89 -13.49 -9.18
N ARG A 75 -1.86 -12.70 -10.26
CA ARG A 75 -1.99 -13.19 -11.64
C ARG A 75 -0.87 -14.15 -12.05
N ARG A 76 0.37 -13.88 -11.61
CA ARG A 76 1.53 -14.73 -11.92
C ARG A 76 1.54 -16.03 -11.14
N ALA A 77 1.13 -16.00 -9.87
CA ALA A 77 1.10 -17.13 -8.96
C ALA A 77 -0.15 -18.01 -9.12
N VAL A 78 -1.27 -17.45 -9.61
CA VAL A 78 -2.51 -18.19 -9.86
C VAL A 78 -2.90 -18.12 -11.35
N PRO A 79 -2.10 -18.73 -12.26
CA PRO A 79 -2.41 -18.75 -13.70
C PRO A 79 -3.68 -19.56 -14.05
N TRP A 80 -4.20 -20.34 -13.09
CA TRP A 80 -5.37 -21.21 -13.29
C TRP A 80 -6.72 -20.54 -13.00
N ARG A 81 -6.75 -19.27 -12.55
CA ARG A 81 -8.00 -18.54 -12.26
C ARG A 81 -8.82 -18.16 -13.52
N GLY A 82 -8.37 -18.58 -14.70
CA GLY A 82 -9.10 -18.45 -15.97
C GLY A 82 -9.42 -19.79 -16.67
N ARG A 83 -9.25 -20.94 -16.00
CA ARG A 83 -9.57 -22.28 -16.55
C ARG A 83 -10.58 -23.06 -15.69
N ILE A 84 -11.57 -22.36 -15.14
CA ILE A 84 -12.77 -22.99 -14.54
C ILE A 84 -13.99 -22.26 -15.05
#